data_AF-A0A5Q4F2K5-F1
#
_entry.id   AF-A0A5Q4F2K5-F1
#
_cell.length_a   1.000
_cell.length_b   1.000
_cell.length_c   1.000
_cell.angle_alpha   90.00
_cell.angle_beta   90.00
_cell.angle_gamma   90.00
#
_symmetry.space_group_name_H-M   'P 1'
#
loop_
_entity.id
_entity.type
_entity.pdbx_description
1 polymer ?
#
loop_
_entity_poly.entity_id
_entity_poly.type
_entity_poly.pdbx_seq_one_letter_code
_entity_poly.pdbx_strand_id
1 'polypeptide(L)'
;MTILRGILSMTLIVLNLLFWAIPLYLVALVRLLPVPALRRDCDRALVWLAEHWIAGNTLNFRITQNVHWDIEGLEGLSPDQWYLVICNHQSWVDIPVLQSVFNRRIPFLKFFLKR
;
A
#
# COMPACT_ATOMS: atom_id res chain seq x y z
N MET A 1 -14.00 24.22 5.66
CA MET A 1 -13.26 23.65 4.52
C MET A 1 -12.59 22.30 4.84
N THR A 2 -12.09 22.08 6.05
CA THR A 2 -11.42 20.82 6.46
C THR A 2 -12.32 19.58 6.36
N ILE A 3 -13.58 19.66 6.79
CA ILE A 3 -14.54 18.54 6.73
C ILE A 3 -14.77 18.11 5.27
N LEU A 4 -14.94 19.05 4.35
CA LEU A 4 -15.15 18.75 2.93
C LEU A 4 -13.93 18.03 2.32
N ARG A 5 -12.71 18.46 2.66
CA ARG A 5 -11.47 17.77 2.24
C ARG A 5 -11.39 16.37 2.85
N GLY A 6 -11.82 16.20 4.10
CA GLY A 6 -11.91 14.89 4.76
C GLY A 6 -12.90 13.95 4.06
N ILE A 7 -14.11 14.42 3.78
CA ILE A 7 -15.13 13.66 3.04
C ILE A 7 -14.61 13.27 1.66
N LEU A 8 -14.04 14.23 0.92
CA LEU A 8 -13.47 13.96 -0.40
C LEU A 8 -12.36 12.90 -0.33
N SER A 9 -11.42 13.05 0.61
CA SER A 9 -10.33 12.10 0.80
C SER A 9 -10.83 10.70 1.13
N MET A 10 -11.82 10.58 2.02
CA MET A 10 -12.41 9.28 2.38
C MET A 10 -13.13 8.64 1.20
N THR A 11 -13.91 9.42 0.44
CA THR A 11 -14.56 8.93 -0.78
C THR A 11 -13.52 8.42 -1.78
N LEU A 12 -12.42 9.15 -1.98
CA LEU A 12 -11.34 8.73 -2.88
C LEU A 12 -10.62 7.46 -2.39
N ILE A 13 -10.39 7.30 -1.08
CA ILE A 13 -9.85 6.07 -0.50
C ILE A 13 -10.79 4.88 -0.79
N VAL A 14 -12.09 5.05 -0.57
CA VAL A 14 -13.08 3.98 -0.80
C VAL A 14 -13.16 3.62 -2.28
N LEU A 15 -13.21 4.60 -3.18
CA LEU A 15 -13.22 4.34 -4.63
C LEU A 15 -11.94 3.64 -5.09
N ASN A 16 -10.77 4.09 -4.60
CA ASN A 16 -9.50 3.45 -4.88
C ASN A 16 -9.45 2.01 -4.36
N LEU A 17 -9.96 1.76 -3.14
CA LEU A 17 -10.08 0.42 -2.58
C LEU A 17 -10.97 -0.48 -3.45
N LEU A 18 -12.18 -0.03 -3.79
CA LEU A 18 -13.12 -0.83 -4.60
C LEU A 18 -12.55 -1.12 -5.99
N PHE A 19 -11.91 -0.14 -6.63
CA PHE A 19 -11.29 -0.31 -7.94
C PHE A 19 -10.20 -1.38 -7.92
N TRP A 20 -9.27 -1.34 -6.97
CA TRP A 20 -8.17 -2.30 -6.90
C TRP A 20 -8.56 -3.65 -6.29
N ALA A 21 -9.59 -3.70 -5.44
CA ALA A 21 -10.08 -4.95 -4.87
C ALA A 21 -10.58 -5.92 -5.96
N ILE A 22 -11.27 -5.42 -6.98
CA ILE A 22 -11.83 -6.25 -8.06
C ILE A 22 -10.74 -7.08 -8.77
N PRO A 23 -9.71 -6.49 -9.42
CA PRO A 23 -8.66 -7.26 -10.07
C PRO A 23 -7.84 -8.08 -9.08
N LEU A 24 -7.65 -7.60 -7.84
CA LEU A 24 -6.93 -8.34 -6.80
C LEU A 24 -7.64 -9.65 -6.48
N TYR A 25 -8.95 -9.63 -6.26
CA TYR A 25 -9.71 -10.86 -5.99
C TYR A 25 -9.75 -11.78 -7.22
N LEU A 26 -9.86 -11.25 -8.44
CA LEU A 26 -9.78 -12.08 -9.65
C LEU A 26 -8.44 -12.83 -9.73
N VAL A 27 -7.31 -12.15 -9.50
CA VAL A 27 -5.99 -12.79 -9.49
C VAL A 27 -5.87 -13.78 -8.33
N ALA A 28 -6.39 -13.44 -7.14
CA ALA A 28 -6.38 -14.32 -5.97
C ALA A 28 -7.17 -15.62 -6.21
N LEU A 29 -8.27 -15.57 -6.95
CA LEU A 29 -9.03 -16.76 -7.35
C LEU A 29 -8.22 -17.63 -8.30
N VAL A 30 -7.60 -17.04 -9.33
CA VAL A 30 -6.73 -17.77 -10.28
C VAL A 30 -5.55 -18.43 -9.57
N ARG A 31 -4.99 -17.77 -8.56
CA ARG A 31 -3.88 -18.29 -7.73
C ARG A 31 -4.22 -19.61 -7.02
N LEU A 32 -5.48 -19.91 -6.76
CA LEU A 32 -5.90 -21.13 -6.05
C LEU A 32 -5.61 -22.41 -6.85
N LEU A 33 -5.45 -22.30 -8.17
CA LEU A 33 -5.13 -23.43 -9.03
C LEU A 33 -3.78 -24.07 -8.62
N PRO A 34 -3.66 -25.40 -8.64
CA PRO A 34 -2.45 -26.12 -8.20
C PRO A 34 -1.35 -26.13 -9.27
N VAL A 35 -1.15 -25.03 -9.99
CA VAL A 35 -0.15 -24.90 -11.06
C VAL A 35 1.01 -24.02 -10.54
N PRO A 36 2.22 -24.59 -10.31
CA PRO A 36 3.32 -23.86 -9.68
C PRO A 36 3.78 -22.61 -10.44
N ALA A 37 3.79 -22.64 -11.78
CA ALA A 37 4.19 -21.49 -12.60
C ALA A 37 3.18 -20.34 -12.44
N LEU A 38 1.90 -20.65 -12.56
CA LEU A 38 0.80 -19.69 -12.40
C LEU A 38 0.80 -19.04 -11.01
N ARG A 39 1.09 -19.80 -9.96
CA ARG A 39 1.17 -19.25 -8.59
C ARG A 39 2.21 -18.14 -8.47
N ARG A 40 3.39 -18.31 -9.07
CA ARG A 40 4.46 -17.30 -9.05
C ARG A 40 4.04 -16.02 -9.76
N ASP A 41 3.39 -16.15 -10.92
CA ASP A 41 2.91 -15.00 -11.68
C ASP A 41 1.75 -14.29 -10.97
N CYS A 42 0.83 -15.05 -10.36
CA CYS A 42 -0.21 -14.48 -9.50
C CYS A 42 0.37 -13.76 -8.28
N ASP A 43 1.38 -14.33 -7.59
CA ASP A 43 2.02 -13.68 -6.45
C ASP A 43 2.64 -12.34 -6.84
N ARG A 44 3.34 -12.28 -7.98
CA ARG A 44 3.89 -11.02 -8.52
C ARG A 44 2.79 -10.03 -8.88
N ALA A 45 1.72 -10.49 -9.53
CA ALA A 45 0.59 -9.65 -9.90
C ALA A 45 -0.14 -9.10 -8.67
N LEU A 46 -0.32 -9.89 -7.61
CA LEU A 46 -0.94 -9.45 -6.36
C LEU A 46 -0.12 -8.35 -5.68
N VAL A 47 1.20 -8.51 -5.60
CA VAL A 47 2.10 -7.47 -5.06
C VAL A 47 2.01 -6.22 -5.91
N TRP A 48 2.10 -6.36 -7.24
CA TRP A 48 1.98 -5.22 -8.16
C TRP A 48 0.65 -4.47 -7.98
N LEU A 49 -0.48 -5.17 -7.88
CA LEU A 49 -1.80 -4.55 -7.63
C LEU A 49 -1.82 -3.80 -6.29
N ALA A 50 -1.26 -4.40 -5.23
CA ALA A 50 -1.20 -3.78 -3.92
C ALA A 50 -0.32 -2.51 -3.90
N GLU A 51 0.84 -2.52 -4.57
CA GLU A 51 1.70 -1.34 -4.72
C GLU A 51 1.01 -0.19 -5.49
N HIS A 52 0.20 -0.52 -6.50
CA HIS A 52 -0.56 0.48 -7.25
C HIS A 52 -1.72 1.06 -6.43
N TRP A 53 -2.39 0.22 -5.62
CA TRP A 53 -3.37 0.69 -4.66
C TRP A 53 -2.73 1.66 -3.64
N ILE A 54 -1.55 1.34 -3.11
CA ILE A 54 -0.76 2.25 -2.25
C ILE A 54 -0.43 3.56 -2.96
N ALA A 55 0.01 3.50 -4.21
CA ALA A 55 0.31 4.70 -5.01
C ALA A 55 -0.94 5.58 -5.22
N GLY A 56 -2.11 4.98 -5.43
CA GLY A 56 -3.39 5.69 -5.51
C GLY A 56 -3.76 6.41 -4.21
N ASN A 57 -3.60 5.75 -3.06
CA ASN A 57 -3.80 6.39 -1.75
C ASN A 57 -2.80 7.52 -1.49
N THR A 58 -1.53 7.31 -1.88
CA THR A 58 -0.48 8.32 -1.78
C THR A 58 -0.83 9.58 -2.59
N LEU A 59 -1.31 9.39 -3.82
CA LEU A 59 -1.79 10.48 -4.66
C LEU A 59 -2.98 11.21 -4.01
N ASN A 60 -3.96 10.47 -3.48
CA ASN A 60 -5.09 11.04 -2.76
C ASN A 60 -4.64 11.93 -1.58
N PHE A 61 -3.69 11.46 -0.76
CA PHE A 61 -3.15 12.30 0.32
C PHE A 61 -2.42 13.53 -0.20
N ARG A 62 -1.62 13.41 -1.27
CA ARG A 62 -0.94 14.56 -1.89
C ARG A 62 -1.89 15.64 -2.40
N ILE A 63 -3.04 15.26 -2.97
CA ILE A 63 -4.00 16.24 -3.52
C ILE A 63 -4.97 16.78 -2.47
N THR A 64 -5.35 15.96 -1.48
CA THR A 64 -6.37 16.36 -0.49
C THR A 64 -5.77 16.97 0.76
N GLN A 65 -4.55 16.60 1.15
CA GLN A 65 -3.88 17.06 2.37
C GLN A 65 -2.66 17.93 2.01
N ASN A 66 -2.33 18.88 2.87
CA ASN A 66 -1.10 19.67 2.74
C ASN A 66 0.00 19.07 3.63
N VAL A 67 0.52 17.91 3.23
CA VAL A 67 1.56 17.19 4.00
C VAL A 67 2.94 17.68 3.58
N HIS A 68 3.68 18.24 4.52
CA HIS A 68 5.12 18.47 4.37
C HIS A 68 5.86 17.25 4.92
N TRP A 69 6.67 16.62 4.07
CA TRP A 69 7.42 15.43 4.43
C TRP A 69 8.85 15.83 4.79
N ASP A 70 9.23 15.51 6.02
CA ASP A 70 10.63 15.53 6.48
C ASP A 70 11.02 14.08 6.75
N ILE A 71 11.82 13.49 5.85
CA ILE A 71 12.15 12.07 5.85
C ILE A 71 13.64 11.93 5.59
N GLU A 72 14.33 11.22 6.48
CA GLU A 72 15.75 10.92 6.39
C GLU A 72 15.97 9.40 6.28
N GLY A 73 17.13 8.98 5.75
CA GLY A 73 17.56 7.58 5.77
C GLY A 73 16.87 6.68 4.74
N LEU A 74 16.45 7.23 3.60
CA LEU A 74 15.91 6.43 2.48
C LEU A 74 17.00 5.88 1.56
N GLU A 75 18.24 6.31 1.74
CA GLU A 75 19.40 5.93 0.95
C GLU A 75 19.75 4.45 1.17
N GLY A 76 20.11 3.74 0.09
CA GLY A 76 20.54 2.34 0.17
C GLY A 76 19.42 1.31 0.43
N LEU A 77 18.16 1.73 0.50
CA LEU A 77 17.02 0.82 0.53
C LEU A 77 16.89 0.07 -0.80
N SER A 78 16.57 -1.21 -0.74
CA SER A 78 16.42 -2.09 -1.91
C SER A 78 15.22 -3.03 -1.77
N PRO A 79 14.41 -3.21 -2.82
CA PRO A 79 13.35 -4.22 -2.85
C PRO A 79 13.83 -5.67 -2.72
N ASP A 80 15.14 -5.93 -2.87
CA ASP A 80 15.73 -7.27 -2.83
C ASP A 80 16.30 -7.66 -1.45
N GLN A 81 16.09 -6.82 -0.43
CA GLN A 81 16.61 -7.02 0.94
C GLN A 81 15.47 -7.17 1.96
N TRP A 82 15.77 -7.71 3.15
CA TRP A 82 14.79 -7.88 4.22
C TRP A 82 14.90 -6.77 5.26
N TYR A 83 13.76 -6.19 5.64
CA TYR A 83 13.67 -5.10 6.60
C TYR A 83 12.64 -5.41 7.68
N LEU A 84 12.96 -5.03 8.92
CA LEU A 84 11.99 -4.93 10.00
C LEU A 84 11.64 -3.45 10.19
N VAL A 85 10.46 -3.06 9.72
CA VAL A 85 9.95 -1.69 9.88
C VAL A 85 9.23 -1.59 11.22
N ILE A 86 9.66 -0.66 12.06
CA ILE A 86 9.06 -0.38 13.36
C ILE A 86 8.69 1.11 13.38
N CYS A 87 7.49 1.42 13.86
CA CYS A 87 7.04 2.78 14.10
C CYS A 87 6.39 2.89 15.48
N ASN A 88 6.31 4.10 16.00
CA ASN A 88 5.34 4.41 17.05
C ASN A 88 3.91 4.28 16.49
N HIS A 89 2.93 4.08 17.37
CA HIS A 89 1.52 4.08 16.97
C HIS A 89 0.86 5.38 17.40
N GLN A 90 0.42 6.20 16.46
CA GLN A 90 -0.22 7.50 16.71
C GLN A 90 -1.62 7.53 16.13
N SER A 91 -1.84 6.90 14.97
CA SER A 91 -3.13 6.94 14.32
C SER A 91 -3.30 5.82 13.29
N TRP A 92 -4.49 5.69 12.75
CA TRP A 92 -4.74 4.81 11.61
C TRP A 92 -3.95 5.22 10.35
N VAL A 93 -3.48 6.47 10.26
CA VAL A 93 -2.71 7.02 9.12
C VAL A 93 -1.28 6.48 9.09
N ASP A 94 -0.81 5.86 10.18
CA ASP A 94 0.53 5.28 10.26
C ASP A 94 0.78 4.25 9.15
N ILE A 95 -0.20 3.37 8.87
CA ILE A 95 -0.08 2.37 7.80
C ILE A 95 0.03 3.05 6.42
N PRO A 96 -0.91 3.93 6.00
CA PRO A 96 -0.78 4.65 4.74
C PRO A 96 0.51 5.48 4.61
N VAL A 97 1.00 6.09 5.69
CA VAL A 97 2.25 6.84 5.70
C VAL A 97 3.42 5.91 5.42
N LEU A 98 3.56 4.82 6.19
CA LEU A 98 4.65 3.86 5.98
C LEU A 98 4.57 3.27 4.58
N GLN A 99 3.39 2.86 4.14
CA GLN A 99 3.19 2.37 2.78
C GLN A 99 3.57 3.42 1.73
N SER A 100 3.18 4.68 1.89
CA SER A 100 3.54 5.78 0.97
C SER A 100 5.05 6.01 0.90
N VAL A 101 5.72 6.06 2.05
CA VAL A 101 7.17 6.34 2.13
C VAL A 101 7.98 5.19 1.54
N PHE A 102 7.61 3.96 1.86
CA PHE A 102 8.38 2.76 1.54
C PHE A 102 7.95 2.03 0.26
N ASN A 103 6.85 2.44 -0.38
CA ASN A 103 6.34 1.79 -1.60
C ASN A 103 7.46 1.67 -2.65
N ARG A 104 7.71 0.45 -3.14
CA ARG A 104 8.75 0.13 -4.15
C ARG A 104 10.20 0.50 -3.76
N ARG A 105 10.46 0.86 -2.51
CA ARG A 105 11.82 1.10 -1.98
C ARG A 105 12.35 -0.10 -1.19
N ILE A 106 11.44 -0.82 -0.54
CA ILE A 106 11.68 -2.07 0.19
C ILE A 106 10.61 -3.09 -0.24
N PRO A 107 10.75 -4.39 0.11
CA PRO A 107 9.71 -5.37 -0.18
C PRO A 107 8.36 -4.97 0.41
N PHE A 108 7.28 -5.42 -0.21
CA PHE A 108 5.92 -5.18 0.24
C PHE A 108 5.76 -5.47 1.75
N LEU A 109 5.25 -4.48 2.48
CA LEU A 109 5.10 -4.55 3.93
C LEU A 109 4.16 -5.69 4.33
N LYS A 110 4.66 -6.58 5.17
CA LYS A 110 3.89 -7.67 5.80
C LYS A 110 3.70 -7.34 7.27
N PHE A 111 2.46 -7.27 7.71
CA PHE A 111 2.12 -6.92 9.09
C PHE A 111 2.04 -8.17 9.96
N PHE A 112 2.68 -8.12 11.12
CA PHE A 112 2.49 -9.12 12.17
C PHE A 112 1.22 -8.79 12.94
N LEU A 113 0.20 -9.65 12.82
CA LEU A 113 -1.00 -9.54 13.62
C LEU A 113 -0.73 -10.15 15.00
N LYS A 114 -0.83 -9.32 16.04
CA LYS A 114 -0.82 -9.79 17.43
C LYS A 114 -2.15 -10.49 17.72
N ARG A 115 -2.10 -11.68 18.31
CA ARG A 115 -3.28 -12.41 18.81
C ARG A 115 -3.70 -11.88 20.18
#